data_AF-A0A932T0G1-F1
#
_entry.id   AF-A0A932T0G1-F1
#
_cell.length_a   1.000
_cell.length_b   1.000
_cell.length_c   1.000
_cell.angle_alpha   90.00
_cell.angle_beta   90.00
_cell.angle_gamma   90.00
#
_symmetry.space_group_name_H-M   'P 1'
#
loop_
_entity.id
_entity.type
_entity.pdbx_description
1 polymer ?
#
loop_
_entity_poly.entity_id
_entity_poly.type
_entity_poly.pdbx_seq_one_letter_code
_entity_poly.pdbx_strand_id
1 'polypeptide(L)'
;MRHFTMAWWYGVQKGLTAHPHDDYFAYVTALRTRVPPERLPALDALLGLALHDSTLRHLRLEPAAATLHILLDNRYTGARFTLAYTGVEQFTSEPDPVGGFSSQGYGDLGYDEVDLSPTGALVHRVLFASGIELEVVFKGFEFLPDNPAEPGAAAAGGA
;
A
#
# COMPACT_ATOMS: atom_id res chain seq x y z
N MET A 1 0.65 8.96 -8.38
CA MET A 1 0.03 9.51 -7.15
C MET A 1 -0.35 10.99 -7.29
N ARG A 2 -1.39 11.46 -6.59
CA ARG A 2 -1.89 12.85 -6.62
C ARG A 2 -1.39 13.71 -5.46
N HIS A 3 -1.36 13.18 -4.24
CA HIS A 3 -1.06 13.98 -3.04
C HIS A 3 0.38 13.77 -2.55
N PHE A 4 0.82 12.52 -2.46
CA PHE A 4 2.16 12.16 -1.98
C PHE A 4 3.05 11.73 -3.14
N THR A 5 3.66 12.70 -3.84
CA THR A 5 4.47 12.46 -5.04
C THR A 5 5.96 12.40 -4.75
N MET A 6 6.78 11.92 -5.71
CA MET A 6 8.25 12.03 -5.58
C MET A 6 8.73 13.49 -5.47
N ALA A 7 8.02 14.44 -6.08
CA ALA A 7 8.33 15.86 -5.90
C ALA A 7 8.17 16.31 -4.43
N TRP A 8 7.12 15.82 -3.75
CA TRP A 8 6.97 16.02 -2.31
C TRP A 8 8.06 15.30 -1.50
N TRP A 9 8.36 14.05 -1.83
CA TRP A 9 9.46 13.28 -1.22
C TRP A 9 10.78 14.04 -1.25
N TYR A 10 11.10 14.69 -2.36
CA TYR A 10 12.31 15.49 -2.54
C TYR A 10 12.23 16.90 -1.93
N GLY A 11 11.14 17.24 -1.23
CA GLY A 11 10.93 18.58 -0.68
C GLY A 11 10.80 19.67 -1.76
N VAL A 12 10.42 19.31 -3.00
CA VAL A 12 10.26 20.24 -4.13
C VAL A 12 8.88 20.92 -4.02
N GLN A 13 8.71 21.64 -2.91
CA GLN A 13 7.63 22.55 -2.51
C GLN A 13 7.55 23.89 -3.24
N LYS A 14 7.61 23.98 -4.57
CA LYS A 14 7.47 25.31 -5.21
C LYS A 14 6.02 25.81 -5.13
N GLY A 15 5.73 26.69 -4.17
CA GLY A 15 4.49 27.48 -4.12
C GLY A 15 3.30 26.81 -3.43
N LEU A 16 3.48 25.65 -2.81
CA LEU A 16 2.45 25.01 -1.98
C LEU A 16 2.73 25.35 -0.51
N THR A 17 1.81 26.08 0.12
CA THR A 17 1.87 26.43 1.55
C THR A 17 1.10 25.45 2.43
N ALA A 18 0.32 24.55 1.84
CA ALA A 18 -0.49 23.56 2.55
C ALA A 18 0.27 22.24 2.68
N HIS A 19 0.15 21.61 3.84
CA HIS A 19 0.72 20.29 4.10
C HIS A 19 -0.12 19.25 3.33
N PRO A 20 0.47 18.38 2.48
CA PRO A 20 -0.29 17.47 1.61
C PRO A 20 -1.15 16.47 2.39
N HIS A 21 -0.83 16.24 3.67
CA HIS A 21 -1.68 15.50 4.59
C HIS A 21 -3.08 16.12 4.74
N ASP A 22 -3.20 17.45 4.84
CA ASP A 22 -4.49 18.11 5.07
C ASP A 22 -5.37 18.02 3.82
N ASP A 23 -4.76 18.24 2.65
CA ASP A 23 -5.42 18.08 1.35
C ASP A 23 -5.86 16.63 1.14
N TYR A 24 -5.00 15.66 1.48
CA TYR A 24 -5.33 14.25 1.38
C TYR A 24 -6.44 13.84 2.37
N PHE A 25 -6.42 14.35 3.60
CA PHE A 25 -7.45 14.06 4.59
C PHE A 25 -8.82 14.63 4.15
N ALA A 26 -8.85 15.85 3.63
CA ALA A 26 -10.05 16.45 3.05
C ALA A 26 -10.53 15.63 1.84
N TYR A 27 -9.60 15.18 0.99
CA TYR A 27 -9.88 14.32 -0.15
C TYR A 27 -10.54 13.00 0.27
N VAL A 28 -9.94 12.27 1.20
CA VAL A 28 -10.44 10.98 1.70
C VAL A 28 -11.82 11.16 2.34
N THR A 29 -12.03 12.24 3.10
CA THR A 29 -13.35 12.56 3.68
C THR A 29 -14.42 12.69 2.58
N ALA A 30 -14.12 13.40 1.49
CA ALA A 30 -15.02 13.50 0.35
C ALA A 30 -15.15 12.16 -0.41
N LEU A 31 -14.06 11.39 -0.52
CA LEU A 31 -14.04 10.08 -1.18
C LEU A 31 -15.04 9.13 -0.55
N ARG A 32 -15.11 9.06 0.79
CA ARG A 32 -16.03 8.19 1.54
C ARG A 32 -17.48 8.35 1.11
N THR A 33 -17.91 9.56 0.75
CA THR A 33 -19.30 9.82 0.31
C THR A 33 -19.64 9.22 -1.06
N ARG A 34 -18.63 8.82 -1.83
CA ARG A 34 -18.74 8.23 -3.16
C ARG A 34 -18.44 6.74 -3.20
N VAL A 35 -17.86 6.19 -2.13
CA VAL A 35 -17.54 4.76 -2.05
C VAL A 35 -18.83 3.96 -1.86
N PRO A 36 -19.09 2.93 -2.69
CA PRO A 36 -20.22 2.03 -2.48
C PRO A 36 -20.20 1.43 -1.06
N PRO A 37 -21.35 1.33 -0.36
CA PRO A 37 -21.38 0.92 1.04
C PRO A 37 -20.67 -0.42 1.31
N GLU A 38 -20.75 -1.36 0.38
CA GLU A 38 -20.10 -2.67 0.46
C GLU A 38 -18.56 -2.62 0.39
N ARG A 39 -17.99 -1.49 -0.05
CA ARG A 39 -16.54 -1.26 -0.15
C ARG A 39 -15.98 -0.43 1.01
N LEU A 40 -16.83 0.18 1.83
CA LEU A 40 -16.40 0.97 2.99
C LEU A 40 -15.52 0.18 3.98
N PRO A 41 -15.80 -1.10 4.31
CA PRO A 41 -14.92 -1.85 5.21
C PRO A 41 -13.50 -2.03 4.66
N ALA A 42 -13.37 -2.25 3.35
CA ALA A 42 -12.07 -2.38 2.69
C ALA A 42 -11.30 -1.04 2.71
N LEU A 43 -12.00 0.07 2.46
CA LEU A 43 -11.43 1.42 2.58
C LEU A 43 -10.95 1.70 4.01
N ASP A 44 -11.78 1.40 5.02
CA ASP A 44 -11.47 1.65 6.43
C ASP A 44 -10.27 0.82 6.90
N ALA A 45 -10.24 -0.45 6.52
CA ALA A 45 -9.12 -1.33 6.81
C ALA A 45 -7.81 -0.80 6.19
N LEU A 46 -7.86 -0.29 4.96
CA LEU A 46 -6.68 0.25 4.28
C LEU A 46 -6.18 1.56 4.89
N LEU A 47 -7.10 2.51 5.14
CA LEU A 47 -6.77 3.81 5.75
C LEU A 47 -6.28 3.71 7.21
N GLY A 48 -6.57 2.59 7.88
CA GLY A 48 -6.11 2.31 9.23
C GLY A 48 -4.65 1.85 9.33
N LEU A 49 -3.96 1.65 8.20
CA LEU A 49 -2.60 1.11 8.18
C LEU A 49 -1.54 2.22 8.12
N ALA A 50 -0.43 1.99 8.81
CA ALA A 50 0.79 2.76 8.65
C ALA A 50 1.80 1.92 7.87
N LEU A 51 1.90 2.16 6.56
CA LEU A 51 2.77 1.39 5.66
C LEU A 51 4.19 1.94 5.56
N HIS A 52 4.41 3.18 6.00
CA HIS A 52 5.70 3.88 5.91
C HIS A 52 6.86 3.03 6.46
N ASP A 53 8.00 3.11 5.79
CA ASP A 53 9.24 2.41 6.15
C ASP A 53 9.14 0.87 6.05
N SER A 54 8.20 0.37 5.24
CA SER A 54 8.09 -1.08 4.97
C SER A 54 8.82 -1.50 3.70
N THR A 55 9.56 -2.59 3.74
CA THR A 55 10.26 -3.13 2.56
C THR A 55 9.43 -4.24 1.91
N LEU A 56 9.24 -4.18 0.59
CA LEU A 56 8.63 -5.25 -0.19
C LEU A 56 9.48 -6.52 -0.15
N ARG A 57 8.88 -7.64 0.28
CA ARG A 57 9.52 -8.97 0.30
C ARG A 57 9.00 -9.90 -0.76
N HIS A 58 7.69 -9.91 -0.96
CA HIS A 58 7.05 -10.79 -1.93
C HIS A 58 5.84 -10.11 -2.55
N LEU A 59 5.66 -10.35 -3.85
CA LEU A 59 4.50 -9.92 -4.60
C LEU A 59 3.98 -11.11 -5.39
N ARG A 60 2.73 -11.49 -5.16
CA ARG A 60 2.09 -12.63 -5.80
C ARG A 60 0.74 -12.22 -6.37
N LEU A 61 0.66 -12.13 -7.69
CA LEU A 61 -0.57 -11.92 -8.44
C LEU A 61 -1.10 -13.27 -8.93
N GLU A 62 -2.39 -13.53 -8.71
CA GLU A 62 -3.06 -14.76 -9.15
C GLU A 62 -4.27 -14.37 -10.01
N PRO A 63 -4.08 -14.17 -11.34
CA PRO A 63 -5.12 -13.62 -12.21
C PRO A 63 -6.39 -14.48 -12.26
N ALA A 64 -6.24 -15.81 -12.21
CA ALA A 64 -7.38 -16.73 -12.22
C ALA A 64 -8.25 -16.61 -10.95
N ALA A 65 -7.66 -16.22 -9.82
CA ALA A 65 -8.36 -15.98 -8.56
C ALA A 65 -8.74 -14.50 -8.37
N ALA A 66 -8.27 -13.61 -9.25
CA ALA A 66 -8.35 -12.16 -9.09
C ALA A 66 -7.84 -11.69 -7.72
N THR A 67 -6.70 -12.22 -7.27
CA THR A 67 -6.08 -11.86 -6.00
C THR A 67 -4.65 -11.34 -6.18
N LEU A 68 -4.25 -10.46 -5.28
CA LEU A 68 -2.88 -9.97 -5.14
C LEU A 68 -2.48 -10.03 -3.67
N HIS A 69 -1.30 -10.56 -3.39
CA HIS A 69 -0.70 -10.56 -2.07
C HIS A 69 0.61 -9.79 -2.11
N ILE A 70 0.75 -8.81 -1.21
CA ILE A 70 1.97 -8.01 -1.02
C ILE A 70 2.48 -8.26 0.40
N LEU A 71 3.61 -8.96 0.53
CA LEU A 71 4.29 -9.21 1.80
C LEU A 71 5.29 -8.10 2.08
N LEU A 72 5.16 -7.49 3.25
CA LEU A 72 5.96 -6.36 3.70
C LEU A 72 6.62 -6.65 5.06
N ASP A 73 7.84 -6.15 5.23
CA ASP A 73 8.51 -6.04 6.53
C ASP A 73 8.60 -4.57 6.92
N ASN A 74 7.98 -4.16 8.02
CA ASN A 74 8.07 -2.80 8.53
C ASN A 74 9.33 -2.62 9.37
N ARG A 75 10.25 -1.75 8.92
CA ARG A 75 11.55 -1.56 9.56
C ARG A 75 11.46 -0.90 10.92
N TYR A 76 10.49 0.01 11.10
CA TYR A 76 10.34 0.77 12.33
C TYR A 76 9.80 -0.10 13.48
N THR A 77 8.82 -0.95 13.18
CA THR A 77 8.14 -1.81 14.16
C THR A 77 8.71 -3.22 14.24
N GLY A 78 9.43 -3.68 13.21
CA GLY A 78 9.86 -5.07 13.05
C GLY A 78 8.75 -6.03 12.64
N ALA A 79 7.52 -5.55 12.43
CA ALA A 79 6.39 -6.38 12.05
C ALA A 79 6.50 -6.88 10.60
N ARG A 80 6.01 -8.09 10.35
CA ARG A 80 5.77 -8.63 9.01
C ARG A 80 4.27 -8.77 8.79
N PHE A 81 3.79 -8.42 7.61
CA PHE A 81 2.36 -8.52 7.28
C PHE A 81 2.13 -8.61 5.78
N THR A 82 0.97 -9.15 5.42
CA THR A 82 0.51 -9.23 4.03
C THR A 82 -0.68 -8.30 3.82
N LEU A 83 -0.60 -7.50 2.76
CA LEU A 83 -1.75 -6.82 2.18
C LEU A 83 -2.40 -7.76 1.17
N ALA A 84 -3.62 -8.20 1.45
CA ALA A 84 -4.36 -9.14 0.61
C ALA A 84 -5.49 -8.42 -0.12
N TYR A 85 -5.41 -8.36 -1.45
CA TYR A 85 -6.42 -7.75 -2.31
C TYR A 85 -7.23 -8.85 -3.00
N THR A 86 -8.54 -8.65 -3.08
CA THR A 86 -9.47 -9.55 -3.76
C THR A 86 -10.32 -8.80 -4.78
N GLY A 87 -10.73 -9.51 -5.83
CA GLY A 87 -11.41 -8.90 -6.98
C GLY A 87 -10.51 -7.87 -7.67
N VAL A 88 -9.22 -8.18 -7.80
CA VAL A 88 -8.23 -7.36 -8.51
C VAL A 88 -8.60 -7.26 -9.98
N GLU A 89 -8.88 -6.05 -10.43
CA GLU A 89 -9.24 -5.74 -11.82
C GLU A 89 -8.02 -5.30 -12.63
N GLN A 90 -7.07 -4.62 -11.98
CA GLN A 90 -5.85 -4.12 -12.59
C GLN A 90 -4.72 -4.06 -11.56
N PHE A 91 -3.50 -4.37 -12.01
CA PHE A 91 -2.28 -4.22 -11.25
C PHE A 91 -1.19 -3.66 -12.18
N THR A 92 -0.58 -2.54 -11.80
CA THR A 92 0.59 -1.98 -12.50
C THR A 92 1.72 -1.73 -11.50
N SER A 93 2.94 -1.76 -12.03
CA SER A 93 4.17 -1.52 -11.29
C SER A 93 5.12 -0.78 -12.23
N GLU A 94 5.17 0.54 -12.12
CA GLU A 94 5.88 1.38 -13.08
C GLU A 94 6.81 2.36 -12.35
N PRO A 95 8.01 2.63 -12.89
CA PRO A 95 8.85 3.69 -12.35
C PRO A 95 8.20 5.06 -12.57
N ASP A 96 8.28 5.95 -11.57
CA ASP A 96 7.86 7.34 -11.70
C ASP A 96 8.63 7.99 -12.86
N PRO A 97 7.94 8.51 -13.88
CA PRO A 97 8.58 9.12 -15.05
C PRO A 97 9.43 10.35 -14.71
N VAL A 98 9.24 10.98 -13.55
CA VAL A 98 9.97 12.18 -13.11
C VAL A 98 11.28 11.82 -12.36
N GLY A 99 11.53 10.53 -12.14
CA GLY A 99 12.79 10.00 -11.62
C GLY A 99 12.69 9.52 -10.17
N GLY A 100 13.46 8.49 -9.85
CA GLY A 100 13.63 7.95 -8.51
C GLY A 100 15.07 7.54 -8.25
N PHE A 101 15.37 7.10 -7.02
CA PHE A 101 16.70 6.57 -6.72
C PHE A 101 16.93 5.27 -7.50
N SER A 102 18.09 5.14 -8.16
CA SER A 102 18.53 3.87 -8.75
C SER A 102 18.94 2.89 -7.63
N SER A 103 18.00 2.45 -6.81
CA SER A 103 18.20 1.32 -5.91
C SER A 103 18.05 0.01 -6.69
N GLN A 104 18.79 -1.02 -6.27
CA GLN A 104 18.45 -2.37 -6.68
C GLN A 104 17.09 -2.74 -6.05
N GLY A 105 16.02 -2.74 -6.83
CA GLY A 105 14.66 -3.07 -6.38
C GLY A 105 13.83 -1.87 -5.91
N TYR A 106 12.75 -2.15 -5.18
CA TYR A 106 11.74 -1.15 -4.76
C TYR A 106 12.26 -0.18 -3.68
N GLY A 107 13.15 -0.62 -2.79
CA GLY A 107 13.50 0.18 -1.60
C GLY A 107 12.36 0.20 -0.58
N ASP A 108 12.37 1.20 0.29
CA ASP A 108 11.37 1.35 1.35
C ASP A 108 10.07 1.95 0.80
N LEU A 109 8.94 1.45 1.28
CA LEU A 109 7.62 2.01 1.04
C LEU A 109 7.56 3.36 1.73
N GLY A 110 7.33 4.36 0.91
CA GLY A 110 7.28 5.73 1.33
C GLY A 110 5.87 6.18 1.66
N TYR A 111 5.06 6.34 0.63
CA TYR A 111 3.71 6.85 0.77
C TYR A 111 2.71 5.92 0.10
N ASP A 112 1.48 5.99 0.57
CA ASP A 112 0.34 5.38 -0.08
C ASP A 112 -0.83 6.36 -0.15
N GLU A 113 -1.70 6.16 -1.14
CA GLU A 113 -2.96 6.88 -1.26
C GLU A 113 -4.06 5.97 -1.80
N VAL A 114 -5.30 6.29 -1.43
CA VAL A 114 -6.50 5.62 -1.92
C VAL A 114 -7.32 6.50 -2.83
N ASP A 115 -7.93 5.89 -3.85
CA ASP A 115 -8.76 6.56 -4.84
C ASP A 115 -9.93 5.65 -5.28
N LEU A 116 -10.78 6.15 -6.19
CA LEU A 116 -11.83 5.39 -6.85
C LEU A 116 -11.62 5.36 -8.36
N SER A 117 -11.76 4.18 -8.95
CA SER A 117 -11.78 4.02 -10.40
C SER A 117 -13.08 4.60 -11.00
N PRO A 118 -13.15 4.80 -12.34
CA PRO A 118 -14.40 5.19 -13.00
C PRO A 118 -15.55 4.19 -12.82
N THR A 119 -15.25 2.92 -12.53
CA THR A 119 -16.22 1.86 -12.20
C THR A 119 -16.57 1.81 -10.70
N GLY A 120 -16.01 2.74 -9.91
CA GLY A 120 -16.17 2.85 -8.47
C GLY A 120 -15.33 1.86 -7.65
N ALA A 121 -14.49 1.03 -8.28
CA ALA A 121 -13.59 0.13 -7.56
C ALA A 121 -12.57 0.93 -6.77
N LEU A 122 -12.07 0.38 -5.66
CA LEU A 122 -11.04 1.05 -4.88
C LEU A 122 -9.71 0.96 -5.64
N VAL A 123 -8.94 2.03 -5.58
CA VAL A 123 -7.58 2.10 -6.11
C VAL A 123 -6.64 2.35 -4.95
N HIS A 124 -5.61 1.53 -4.81
CA HIS A 124 -4.54 1.75 -3.85
C HIS A 124 -3.26 1.98 -4.62
N ARG A 125 -2.64 3.13 -4.37
CA ARG A 125 -1.35 3.51 -4.95
C ARG A 125 -0.30 3.51 -3.87
N VAL A 126 0.85 2.91 -4.16
CA VAL A 126 1.97 2.79 -3.23
C VAL A 126 3.23 3.29 -3.92
N LEU A 127 3.88 4.29 -3.34
CA LEU A 127 5.14 4.86 -3.83
C LEU A 127 6.29 4.39 -2.96
N PHE A 128 7.30 3.84 -3.61
CA PHE A 128 8.53 3.40 -2.97
C PHE A 128 9.66 4.42 -3.18
N ALA A 129 10.67 4.37 -2.31
CA ALA A 129 11.84 5.24 -2.37
C ALA A 129 12.64 5.11 -3.68
N SER A 130 12.53 3.99 -4.40
CA SER A 130 13.09 3.85 -5.76
C SER A 130 12.38 4.70 -6.82
N GLY A 131 11.25 5.31 -6.48
CA GLY A 131 10.33 5.95 -7.41
C GLY A 131 9.38 4.97 -8.10
N ILE A 132 9.42 3.67 -7.82
CA ILE A 132 8.41 2.74 -8.37
C ILE A 132 7.06 3.01 -7.70
N GLU A 133 6.01 3.17 -8.51
CA GLU A 133 4.62 3.25 -8.07
C GLU A 133 3.91 1.93 -8.41
N LEU A 134 3.30 1.32 -7.40
CA LEU A 134 2.32 0.25 -7.57
C LEU A 134 0.93 0.86 -7.59
N GLU A 135 0.09 0.45 -8.55
CA GLU A 135 -1.34 0.75 -8.54
C GLU A 135 -2.13 -0.57 -8.56
N VAL A 136 -3.07 -0.70 -7.63
CA VAL A 136 -3.98 -1.86 -7.53
C VAL A 136 -5.40 -1.35 -7.62
N VAL A 137 -6.18 -1.83 -8.59
CA VAL A 137 -7.64 -1.63 -8.66
C VAL A 137 -8.32 -2.89 -8.14
N PHE A 138 -9.11 -2.78 -7.08
CA PHE A 138 -9.64 -3.93 -6.33
C PHE A 138 -11.02 -3.69 -5.73
N LYS A 139 -11.64 -4.77 -5.22
CA LYS A 139 -12.97 -4.73 -4.57
C LYS A 139 -12.91 -4.98 -3.07
N GLY A 140 -12.09 -5.93 -2.64
CA GLY A 140 -11.94 -6.31 -1.25
C GLY A 140 -10.48 -6.23 -0.80
N PHE A 141 -10.31 -6.00 0.49
CA PHE A 141 -9.01 -5.83 1.12
C PHE A 141 -9.00 -6.46 2.51
N GLU A 142 -7.89 -7.11 2.85
CA GLU A 142 -7.62 -7.65 4.17
C GLU A 142 -6.17 -7.38 4.57
N PHE A 143 -5.97 -6.99 5.82
CA PHE A 143 -4.66 -6.90 6.44
C PHE A 143 -4.41 -8.18 7.24
N LEU A 144 -3.37 -8.91 6.86
CA LEU A 144 -2.99 -10.16 7.50
C LEU A 144 -1.67 -9.94 8.25
N PRO A 145 -1.69 -9.71 9.58
CA PRO A 145 -0.44 -9.72 10.34
C PRO A 145 0.18 -11.12 10.20
N ASP A 146 1.45 -11.18 9.85
CA ASP A 146 2.17 -12.44 9.95
C ASP A 146 2.36 -12.69 11.44
N ASN A 147 1.53 -13.55 12.01
CA ASN A 147 1.71 -13.97 13.38
C ASN A 147 2.96 -14.85 13.35
N PRO A 148 4.10 -14.45 13.96
CA PRO A 148 5.13 -15.43 14.23
C PRO A 148 4.48 -16.36 15.26
N ALA A 149 3.93 -17.49 14.82
CA ALA A 149 3.78 -18.62 15.72
C ALA A 149 5.16 -18.79 16.39
N GLU A 150 5.18 -18.67 17.71
CA GLU A 150 6.40 -18.51 18.51
C GLU A 150 7.54 -19.40 18.02
N PRO A 151 8.79 -18.91 17.93
CA PRO A 151 9.93 -19.80 17.82
C PRO A 151 10.13 -20.50 19.17
N GLY A 152 9.41 -21.60 19.43
CA GLY A 152 9.54 -22.28 20.72
C GLY A 152 8.59 -23.42 21.07
N ALA A 153 8.40 -24.42 20.21
CA ALA A 153 8.06 -25.78 20.68
C ALA A 153 8.32 -26.86 19.61
N ALA A 154 9.55 -26.99 19.14
CA ALA A 154 10.02 -28.24 18.56
C ALA A 154 11.11 -28.84 19.45
N ALA A 155 10.83 -30.05 19.92
CA ALA A 155 11.74 -31.09 20.43
C ALA A 155 12.30 -30.98 21.87
N ALA A 156 11.63 -31.71 22.77
CA ALA A 156 12.27 -32.76 23.57
C ALA A 156 11.21 -33.89 23.70
N GLY A 157 11.39 -35.14 23.28
CA GLY A 157 12.62 -35.90 23.14
C GLY A 157 12.88 -36.70 24.43
N GLY A 158 12.37 -37.93 24.48
CA GLY A 158 12.88 -39.01 25.34
C GLY A 158 12.28 -39.13 26.75
N ALA A 159 11.39 -40.08 26.95
CA ALA A 159 11.66 -41.42 27.50
C ALA A 159 10.34 -42.18 27.68
#